data_AF-A0A7J6U9H8-F1
#
_entry.id   AF-A0A7J6U9H8-F1
#
_cell.length_a   1.000
_cell.length_b   1.000
_cell.length_c   1.000
_cell.angle_alpha   90.00
_cell.angle_beta   90.00
_cell.angle_gamma   90.00
#
_symmetry.space_group_name_H-M   'P 1'
#
loop_
_entity.id
_entity.type
_entity.pdbx_description
1 polymer ?
#
loop_
_entity_poly.entity_id
_entity_poly.type
_entity_poly.pdbx_seq_one_letter_code
_entity_poly.pdbx_strand_id
1 'polypeptide(L)'
;MCFVLLTWSLCGLFPSYRKLQLNTSAKFIGFNLESSGQNVSVTVPTSKIDNLISDISEILSKKSVSLDWLAKVGGKLIWAFQSYRYLKSHLSSLFGCKSMMERKKLKVIRTPHKLRRDLTSLRGHLNDIRRAGLVFNIAPI
;
A
#
# COMPACT_ATOMS: atom_id res chain seq x y z
N MET A 1 6.23 -12.27 20.51
CA MET A 1 5.77 -12.82 19.20
C MET A 1 4.28 -13.19 19.18
N CYS A 2 3.57 -13.34 20.31
CA CYS A 2 2.13 -13.67 20.33
C CYS A 2 1.17 -12.53 19.92
N PHE A 3 1.59 -11.27 19.95
CA PHE A 3 0.69 -10.13 19.70
C PHE A 3 0.26 -10.00 18.22
N VAL A 4 1.12 -10.39 17.29
CA VAL A 4 0.85 -10.30 15.84
C VAL A 4 -0.17 -11.36 15.39
N LEU A 5 -0.16 -12.55 16.01
CA LEU A 5 -1.12 -13.62 15.72
C LEU A 5 -2.52 -13.30 16.24
N LEU A 6 -2.62 -12.64 17.40
CA LEU A 6 -3.90 -12.17 17.97
C LEU A 6 -4.58 -11.10 17.13
N THR A 7 -3.80 -10.18 16.54
CA THR A 7 -4.37 -9.19 15.62
C THR A 7 -4.87 -9.81 14.32
N TRP A 8 -4.28 -10.92 13.87
CA TRP A 8 -4.72 -11.61 12.64
C TRP A 8 -5.99 -12.46 12.85
N SER A 9 -6.17 -13.09 14.02
CA SER A 9 -7.39 -13.85 14.31
C SER A 9 -8.61 -12.94 14.55
N LEU A 10 -8.42 -11.79 15.19
CA LEU A 10 -9.51 -10.83 15.44
C LEU A 10 -10.01 -10.13 14.17
N CYS A 11 -9.17 -9.93 13.15
CA CYS A 11 -9.62 -9.42 11.85
C CYS A 11 -10.53 -10.40 11.08
N GLY A 12 -10.54 -11.69 11.44
CA GLY A 12 -11.39 -12.70 10.80
C GLY A 12 -12.74 -12.95 11.49
N LEU A 13 -12.96 -12.39 12.69
CA LEU A 13 -14.07 -12.77 13.59
C LEU A 13 -15.24 -11.78 13.63
N PHE A 14 -15.20 -10.69 12.87
CA PHE A 14 -16.33 -9.75 12.78
C PHE A 14 -16.97 -9.74 11.38
N PRO A 15 -17.89 -10.66 11.06
CA PRO A 15 -18.77 -10.50 9.91
C PRO A 15 -19.99 -9.67 10.35
N SER A 16 -19.79 -8.40 10.70
CA SER A 16 -20.90 -7.46 10.89
C SER A 16 -20.97 -6.51 9.69
N TYR A 17 -21.12 -7.09 8.50
CA TYR A 17 -21.53 -6.34 7.31
C TYR A 17 -23.01 -6.01 7.41
N ARG A 18 -23.34 -4.98 8.19
CA ARG A 18 -24.60 -4.26 8.01
C ARG A 18 -24.55 -3.71 6.57
N LYS A 19 -25.45 -4.15 5.69
CA LYS A 19 -25.53 -3.69 4.29
C LYS A 19 -25.57 -2.16 4.28
N LEU A 20 -24.43 -1.53 4.01
CA LEU A 20 -24.34 -0.09 3.81
C LEU A 20 -24.92 0.18 2.41
N GLN A 21 -26.22 0.44 2.34
CA GLN A 21 -26.81 1.09 1.17
C GLN A 21 -26.24 2.51 1.11
N LEU A 22 -25.13 2.66 0.38
CA LEU A 22 -24.57 3.95 0.05
C LEU A 22 -25.42 4.53 -1.10
N ASN A 23 -26.17 5.60 -0.82
CA ASN A 23 -26.89 6.36 -1.84
C ASN A 23 -25.97 7.36 -2.59
N THR A 24 -24.70 7.47 -2.18
CA THR A 24 -23.70 8.44 -2.70
C THR A 24 -22.27 7.93 -2.54
N SER A 25 -21.33 8.56 -3.24
CA SER A 25 -19.89 8.30 -3.13
C SER A 25 -19.39 8.51 -1.69
N ALA A 26 -18.78 7.50 -1.07
CA ALA A 26 -18.24 7.59 0.29
C ALA A 26 -16.74 7.27 0.32
N LYS A 27 -16.03 7.71 1.35
CA LYS A 27 -14.63 7.33 1.58
C LYS A 27 -14.54 6.33 2.72
N PHE A 28 -13.92 5.17 2.49
CA PHE A 28 -13.75 4.13 3.51
C PHE A 28 -12.30 3.65 3.55
N ILE A 29 -11.63 3.78 4.70
CA ILE A 29 -10.20 3.43 4.88
C ILE A 29 -9.32 4.08 3.77
N GLY A 30 -9.77 5.26 3.31
CA GLY A 30 -9.14 6.02 2.25
C GLY A 30 -9.19 5.39 0.86
N PHE A 31 -10.14 4.50 0.61
CA PHE A 31 -10.69 4.14 -0.69
C PHE A 31 -11.92 5.01 -0.99
N ASN A 32 -12.20 5.22 -2.26
CA ASN A 32 -13.48 5.75 -2.72
C ASN A 32 -14.44 4.56 -2.92
N LEU A 33 -15.64 4.67 -2.39
CA LEU A 33 -16.74 3.75 -2.60
C LEU A 33 -17.73 4.45 -3.51
N GLU A 34 -17.98 3.88 -4.68
CA GLU A 34 -19.04 4.32 -5.57
C GLU A 34 -20.11 3.24 -5.58
N SER A 35 -21.36 3.65 -5.43
CA SER A 35 -22.51 2.76 -5.44
C SER A 35 -23.31 3.03 -6.70
N SER A 36 -23.47 2.01 -7.54
CA SER A 36 -24.31 2.07 -8.75
C SER A 36 -25.35 0.97 -8.65
N GLY A 37 -26.51 1.29 -8.07
CA GLY A 37 -27.59 0.34 -7.83
C GLY A 37 -27.24 -0.65 -6.70
N GLN A 38 -27.19 -1.95 -7.01
CA GLN A 38 -26.77 -2.99 -6.05
C GLN A 38 -25.26 -3.25 -6.04
N ASN A 39 -24.51 -2.62 -6.96
CA ASN A 39 -23.07 -2.83 -7.08
C ASN A 39 -22.32 -1.75 -6.31
N VAL A 40 -21.44 -2.17 -5.40
CA VAL A 40 -20.48 -1.29 -4.74
C VAL A 40 -19.13 -1.49 -5.42
N SER A 41 -18.62 -0.44 -6.03
CA SER A 41 -17.26 -0.41 -6.53
C SER A 41 -16.34 0.27 -5.52
N VAL A 42 -15.21 -0.36 -5.25
CA VAL A 42 -14.13 0.24 -4.46
C VAL A 42 -13.08 0.73 -5.44
N THR A 43 -12.83 2.03 -5.47
CA THR A 43 -11.78 2.64 -6.27
C THR A 43 -10.68 3.20 -5.37
N VAL A 44 -9.44 3.05 -5.82
CA VAL A 44 -8.29 3.63 -5.12
C VAL A 44 -8.14 5.08 -5.59
N PRO A 45 -8.09 6.07 -4.68
CA PRO A 45 -7.90 7.46 -5.10
C PRO A 45 -6.60 7.62 -5.87
N THR A 46 -6.67 8.12 -7.09
CA THR A 46 -5.51 8.37 -7.97
C THR A 46 -4.46 9.25 -7.27
N SER A 47 -4.90 10.25 -6.51
CA SER A 47 -4.02 11.11 -5.71
C SER A 47 -3.14 10.35 -4.71
N LYS A 48 -3.60 9.23 -4.15
CA LYS A 48 -2.78 8.39 -3.26
C LYS A 48 -1.73 7.59 -4.03
N ILE A 49 -2.08 7.12 -5.22
CA ILE A 49 -1.15 6.42 -6.11
C ILE A 49 -0.08 7.40 -6.60
N ASP A 50 -0.48 8.62 -7.01
CA ASP A 50 0.46 9.66 -7.44
C ASP A 50 1.42 10.07 -6.32
N ASN A 51 0.92 10.23 -5.09
CA ASN A 51 1.78 10.49 -3.94
C ASN A 51 2.80 9.37 -3.69
N LEU A 52 2.41 8.10 -3.84
CA LEU A 52 3.31 6.96 -3.73
C LEU A 52 4.36 6.95 -4.85
N ILE A 53 3.95 7.22 -6.09
CA ILE A 53 4.86 7.33 -7.24
C ILE A 53 5.86 8.47 -7.03
N SER A 54 5.39 9.60 -6.50
CA SER A 54 6.23 10.77 -6.18
C SER A 54 7.27 10.44 -5.10
N ASP A 55 6.83 9.85 -3.97
CA ASP A 55 7.74 9.43 -2.89
C ASP A 55 8.82 8.47 -3.42
N ILE A 56 8.42 7.47 -4.22
CA ILE A 56 9.37 6.50 -4.81
C ILE A 56 10.32 7.19 -5.80
N SER A 57 9.84 8.15 -6.58
CA SER A 57 10.69 8.88 -7.53
C SER A 57 11.70 9.78 -6.82
N GLU A 58 11.30 10.40 -5.71
CA GLU A 58 12.19 11.19 -4.85
C GLU A 58 13.33 10.33 -4.27
N ILE A 59 13.06 9.08 -3.90
CA ILE A 59 14.13 8.23 -3.37
C ILE A 59 15.03 7.65 -4.45
N LEU A 60 14.48 7.39 -5.64
CA LEU A 60 15.29 6.93 -6.77
C LEU A 60 16.30 8.01 -7.21
N SER A 61 15.96 9.29 -7.07
CA SER A 61 16.89 10.40 -7.32
C SER A 61 17.94 10.58 -6.22
N LYS A 62 17.65 10.16 -4.98
CA LYS A 62 18.59 10.23 -3.86
C LYS A 62 19.61 9.08 -3.86
N LYS A 63 20.84 9.39 -3.44
CA LYS A 63 21.92 8.39 -3.22
C LYS A 63 21.80 7.68 -1.87
N SER A 64 21.02 8.23 -0.94
CA SER A 64 20.83 7.70 0.41
C SER A 64 19.35 7.67 0.80
N VAL A 65 19.05 6.77 1.73
CA VAL A 65 17.72 6.50 2.29
C VAL A 65 17.77 6.73 3.79
N SER A 66 16.77 7.42 4.36
CA SER A 66 16.60 7.52 5.80
C SER A 66 15.65 6.45 6.33
N LEU A 67 15.83 6.07 7.60
CA LEU A 67 14.95 5.12 8.28
C LEU A 67 13.51 5.63 8.35
N ASP A 68 13.35 6.92 8.67
CA ASP A 68 12.03 7.56 8.78
C ASP A 68 11.28 7.53 7.45
N TRP A 69 12.00 7.74 6.35
CA TRP A 69 11.42 7.64 5.02
C TRP A 69 10.97 6.20 4.72
N LEU A 70 11.81 5.19 5.02
CA LEU A 70 11.44 3.78 4.85
C LEU A 70 10.22 3.41 5.69
N ALA A 71 10.11 3.92 6.93
CA ALA A 71 8.95 3.69 7.78
C ALA A 71 7.68 4.31 7.19
N LYS A 72 7.77 5.58 6.75
CA LYS A 72 6.64 6.32 6.15
C LYS A 72 6.15 5.69 4.86
N VAL A 73 7.06 5.42 3.92
CA VAL A 73 6.70 4.83 2.62
C VAL A 73 6.32 3.36 2.77
N GLY A 74 6.97 2.61 3.66
CA GLY A 74 6.56 1.26 4.02
C GLY A 74 5.11 1.19 4.50
N GLY A 75 4.67 2.15 5.33
CA GLY A 75 3.27 2.26 5.77
C GLY A 75 2.28 2.56 4.64
N LYS A 76 2.61 3.53 3.77
CA LYS A 76 1.78 3.86 2.60
C LYS A 76 1.67 2.68 1.63
N LEU A 77 2.76 1.96 1.46
CA LEU A 77 2.77 0.76 0.63
C LEU A 77 1.92 -0.33 1.28
N ILE A 78 2.04 -0.61 2.58
CA ILE A 78 1.20 -1.59 3.31
C ILE A 78 -0.28 -1.42 2.97
N TRP A 79 -0.75 -0.16 3.01
CA TRP A 79 -2.11 0.19 2.62
C TRP A 79 -2.41 -0.18 1.16
N ALA A 80 -1.52 0.13 0.21
CA ALA A 80 -1.70 -0.23 -1.20
C ALA A 80 -1.75 -1.76 -1.46
N PHE A 81 -1.06 -2.61 -0.67
CA PHE A 81 -1.15 -4.07 -0.88
C PHE A 81 -2.47 -4.69 -0.48
N GLN A 82 -3.23 -4.06 0.43
CA GLN A 82 -4.57 -4.54 0.73
C GLN A 82 -5.45 -4.52 -0.53
N SER A 83 -5.14 -3.63 -1.47
CA SER A 83 -5.78 -3.54 -2.78
C SER A 83 -5.08 -4.35 -3.86
N TYR A 84 -3.74 -4.46 -3.81
CA TYR A 84 -2.94 -5.01 -4.91
C TYR A 84 -2.06 -6.19 -4.46
N ARG A 85 -2.63 -7.39 -4.52
CA ARG A 85 -1.97 -8.65 -4.12
C ARG A 85 -0.61 -8.87 -4.81
N TYR A 86 -0.45 -8.39 -6.04
CA TYR A 86 0.77 -8.55 -6.86
C TYR A 86 1.96 -7.70 -6.42
N LEU A 87 1.75 -6.63 -5.66
CA LEU A 87 2.87 -5.75 -5.27
C LEU A 87 3.75 -6.39 -4.18
N LYS A 88 3.27 -7.44 -3.47
CA LYS A 88 3.84 -7.99 -2.23
C LYS A 88 5.31 -8.43 -2.34
N SER A 89 5.74 -8.94 -3.50
CA SER A 89 7.13 -9.39 -3.74
C SER A 89 8.15 -8.25 -3.63
N HIS A 90 7.79 -7.04 -4.07
CA HIS A 90 8.66 -5.86 -4.13
C HIS A 90 8.94 -5.21 -2.76
N LEU A 91 8.20 -5.62 -1.73
CA LEU A 91 8.37 -5.10 -0.37
C LEU A 91 9.47 -5.74 0.44
N SER A 92 9.82 -6.98 0.11
CA SER A 92 10.77 -7.78 0.89
C SER A 92 12.10 -7.03 1.07
N SER A 93 12.56 -6.35 0.04
CA SER A 93 13.77 -5.51 0.08
C SER A 93 13.61 -4.23 0.88
N LEU A 94 12.42 -3.61 0.87
CA LEU A 94 12.15 -2.36 1.60
C LEU A 94 12.07 -2.62 3.11
N PHE A 95 11.33 -3.65 3.53
CA PHE A 95 11.28 -4.06 4.94
C PHE A 95 12.57 -4.71 5.40
N GLY A 96 13.26 -5.47 4.54
CA GLY A 96 14.59 -5.99 4.83
C GLY A 96 15.59 -4.87 5.10
N CYS A 97 15.57 -3.82 4.28
CA CYS A 97 16.38 -2.62 4.45
C CYS A 97 16.04 -1.88 5.75
N LYS A 98 14.76 -1.67 6.05
CA LYS A 98 14.29 -1.05 7.29
C LYS A 98 14.76 -1.84 8.51
N SER A 99 14.49 -3.14 8.54
CA SER A 99 14.86 -4.03 9.64
C SER A 99 16.37 -4.07 9.87
N MET A 100 17.17 -4.06 8.80
CA MET A 100 18.62 -3.97 8.90
C MET A 100 19.06 -2.63 9.54
N MET A 101 18.48 -1.51 9.11
CA MET A 101 18.81 -0.19 9.66
C MET A 101 18.44 -0.09 11.14
N GLU A 102 17.27 -0.59 11.54
CA GLU A 102 16.85 -0.62 12.95
C GLU A 102 17.81 -1.46 13.80
N ARG A 103 18.14 -2.68 13.35
CA ARG A 103 19.08 -3.57 14.07
C ARG A 103 20.47 -2.96 14.23
N LYS A 104 20.95 -2.25 13.21
CA LYS A 104 22.26 -1.59 13.23
C LYS A 104 22.21 -0.16 13.80
N LYS A 105 21.06 0.30 14.29
CA LYS A 105 20.83 1.69 14.76
C LYS A 105 21.27 2.76 13.75
N LEU A 106 21.12 2.48 12.45
CA LEU A 106 21.48 3.39 11.37
C LEU A 106 20.29 4.30 11.04
N LYS A 107 20.53 5.61 11.03
CA LYS A 107 19.51 6.60 10.62
C LYS A 107 19.45 6.78 9.10
N VAL A 108 20.58 6.61 8.42
CA VAL A 108 20.73 6.79 6.98
C VAL A 108 21.66 5.71 6.43
N ILE A 109 21.32 5.17 5.26
CA ILE A 109 22.23 4.31 4.49
C ILE A 109 22.31 4.77 3.05
N ARG A 110 23.38 4.39 2.35
CA ARG A 110 23.41 4.46 0.89
C ARG A 110 22.35 3.52 0.32
N THR A 111 21.57 4.00 -0.64
CA THR A 111 20.46 3.25 -1.23
C THR A 111 20.99 1.96 -1.87
N PRO A 112 20.66 0.76 -1.34
CA PRO A 112 21.17 -0.49 -1.89
C PRO A 112 20.70 -0.69 -3.33
N HIS A 113 21.56 -1.26 -4.18
CA HIS A 113 21.22 -1.51 -5.59
C HIS A 113 19.93 -2.35 -5.74
N LYS A 114 19.78 -3.39 -4.91
CA LYS A 114 18.58 -4.23 -4.86
C LYS A 114 17.31 -3.42 -4.52
N LEU A 115 17.39 -2.55 -3.50
CA LEU A 115 16.27 -1.68 -3.13
C LEU A 115 15.90 -0.75 -4.29
N ARG A 116 16.89 -0.18 -4.97
CA ARG A 116 16.68 0.71 -6.12
C ARG A 116 15.97 -0.01 -7.27
N ARG A 117 16.38 -1.23 -7.60
CA ARG A 117 15.74 -2.05 -8.64
C ARG A 117 14.28 -2.37 -8.28
N ASP A 118 14.03 -2.78 -7.04
CA ASP A 118 12.69 -3.17 -6.61
C ASP A 118 11.75 -1.96 -6.54
N LEU A 119 12.26 -0.79 -6.13
CA LEU A 119 11.52 0.48 -6.17
C LEU A 119 11.20 0.93 -7.61
N THR A 120 12.12 0.75 -8.56
CA THR A 120 11.84 1.02 -9.99
C THR A 120 10.73 0.11 -10.52
N SER A 121 10.77 -1.19 -10.19
CA SER A 121 9.72 -2.14 -10.58
C SER A 121 8.37 -1.76 -9.96
N LEU A 122 8.37 -1.42 -8.66
CA LEU A 122 7.18 -0.99 -7.93
C LEU A 122 6.57 0.28 -8.54
N ARG A 123 7.40 1.24 -8.94
CA ARG A 123 6.96 2.43 -9.66
C ARG A 123 6.31 2.09 -11.00
N GLY A 124 6.83 1.09 -11.73
CA GLY A 124 6.22 0.57 -12.95
C GLY A 124 4.79 0.07 -12.69
N HIS A 125 4.65 -0.86 -11.76
CA HIS A 125 3.34 -1.42 -11.40
C HIS A 125 2.34 -0.37 -10.90
N LEU A 126 2.80 0.62 -10.11
CA LEU A 126 1.92 1.71 -9.67
C LEU A 126 1.47 2.60 -10.83
N ASN A 127 2.31 2.81 -11.85
CA ASN A 127 1.90 3.52 -13.06
C ASN A 127 0.91 2.72 -13.89
N ASP A 128 1.07 1.40 -13.97
CA ASP A 128 0.11 0.52 -14.66
C ASP A 128 -1.25 0.55 -13.95
N ILE A 129 -1.24 0.46 -12.62
CA ILE A 129 -2.41 0.63 -11.75
C ILE A 129 -3.08 2.00 -11.98
N ARG A 130 -2.29 3.07 -12.04
CA ARG A 130 -2.80 4.43 -12.30
C ARG A 130 -3.48 4.53 -13.66
N ARG A 131 -2.89 3.92 -14.70
CA ARG A 131 -3.45 3.91 -16.06
C ARG A 131 -4.70 3.05 -16.19
N ALA A 132 -4.72 1.91 -15.50
CA ALA A 132 -5.82 0.97 -15.56
C ALA A 132 -7.08 1.48 -14.84
N GLY A 133 -6.94 2.43 -13.89
CA GLY A 133 -8.07 2.95 -13.12
C GLY A 133 -8.79 1.83 -12.38
N LEU A 134 -8.13 1.22 -11.39
CA LEU A 134 -8.64 -0.01 -10.76
C LEU A 134 -9.94 0.21 -9.99
N VAL A 135 -11.01 -0.38 -10.55
CA VAL A 135 -12.34 -0.52 -9.98
C VAL A 135 -12.50 -1.96 -9.49
N PHE A 136 -12.61 -2.16 -8.17
CA PHE A 136 -12.98 -3.46 -7.62
C PHE A 136 -14.51 -3.53 -7.53
N ASN A 137 -15.13 -4.33 -8.39
CA ASN A 137 -16.55 -4.60 -8.28
C ASN A 137 -16.76 -5.63 -7.16
N ILE A 138 -17.41 -5.21 -6.08
CA ILE A 138 -17.93 -6.14 -5.08
C ILE A 138 -19.24 -6.66 -5.65
N ALA A 139 -19.25 -7.91 -6.12
CA ALA A 139 -20.47 -8.57 -6.57
C ALA A 139 -21.50 -8.56 -5.44
N PRO A 140 -22.81 -8.42 -5.76
CA PRO A 140 -23.85 -8.49 -4.75
C PRO A 140 -23.79 -9.85 -4.04
N ILE A 141 -23.74 -9.81 -2.71
CA ILE A 141 -23.87 -10.98 -1.82
C ILE A 141 -25.36 -11.27 -1.60
#